data_AF-A0A7R9ZRI5-F1
#
_entry.id   AF-A0A7R9ZRI5-F1
#
_cell.length_a   1.000
_cell.length_b   1.000
_cell.length_c   1.000
_cell.angle_alpha   90.00
_cell.angle_beta   90.00
_cell.angle_gamma   90.00
#
_symmetry.space_group_name_H-M   'P 1'
#
loop_
_entity.id
_entity.type
_entity.pdbx_description
1 polymer ?
#
loop_
_entity_poly.entity_id
_entity_poly.type
_entity_poly.pdbx_seq_one_letter_code
_entity_poly.pdbx_strand_id
1 'polypeptide(L)'
;KNLNPFAVLQLTKDATDDDISHRYKAMALLLHPDKNGGSEQAQKSYDEVKKAKNTLMDINRRKHAILLIEEGMKMGEDAHKRHKSSSLQECQEKEIMRIFAQVEMKRREVEQRERKFEQREKQQEDEQLEVERKARKFDKSWKQDDRVKKRIGNWRDFASNKKRK
;
A
#
# COMPACT_ATOMS: atom_id res chain seq x y z
N LYS A 1 -5.80 6.40 15.96
CA LYS A 1 -6.74 5.74 15.02
C LYS A 1 -7.05 4.36 15.55
N ASN A 2 -8.32 4.02 15.74
CA ASN A 2 -8.70 2.68 16.20
C ASN A 2 -8.76 1.74 15.00
N LEU A 3 -8.05 0.61 15.06
CA LEU A 3 -7.96 -0.36 13.97
C LEU A 3 -9.01 -1.47 14.09
N ASN A 4 -9.69 -1.57 15.23
CA ASN A 4 -10.74 -2.54 15.46
C ASN A 4 -12.08 -2.02 14.87
N PRO A 5 -12.67 -2.70 13.86
CA PRO A 5 -13.93 -2.29 13.25
C PRO A 5 -15.12 -2.23 14.21
N PHE A 6 -15.19 -3.16 15.18
CA PHE A 6 -16.26 -3.20 16.17
C PHE A 6 -16.16 -2.02 17.13
N ALA A 7 -14.95 -1.69 17.58
CA ALA A 7 -14.73 -0.54 18.46
C ALA A 7 -14.98 0.80 17.76
N VAL A 8 -14.71 0.91 16.45
CA VAL A 8 -15.05 2.11 15.65
C VAL A 8 -16.56 2.33 15.61
N LEU A 9 -17.35 1.28 15.41
CA LEU A 9 -18.81 1.37 15.45
C LEU A 9 -19.39 1.37 16.88
N GLN A 10 -18.57 1.13 17.91
CA GLN A 10 -19.00 0.93 19.29
C GLN A 10 -20.01 -0.22 19.43
N LEU A 11 -19.70 -1.35 18.80
CA LEU A 11 -20.48 -2.58 18.84
C LEU A 11 -19.68 -3.70 19.52
N THR A 12 -20.38 -4.69 20.06
CA THR A 12 -19.80 -5.94 20.55
C THR A 12 -19.58 -6.92 19.40
N LYS A 13 -18.77 -7.97 19.63
CA LYS A 13 -18.50 -9.01 18.63
C LYS A 13 -19.75 -9.78 18.18
N ASP A 14 -20.79 -9.77 19.01
CA ASP A 14 -22.06 -10.47 18.80
C ASP A 14 -23.10 -9.66 18.02
N ALA A 15 -22.77 -8.42 17.62
CA ALA A 15 -23.70 -7.53 16.92
C ALA A 15 -24.18 -8.12 15.58
N THR A 16 -25.46 -8.02 15.25
CA THR A 16 -26.02 -8.52 13.99
C THR A 16 -25.67 -7.61 12.80
N ASP A 17 -25.89 -8.08 11.57
CA ASP A 17 -25.70 -7.25 10.36
C ASP A 17 -26.63 -6.02 10.35
N ASP A 18 -27.81 -6.16 10.95
CA ASP A 18 -28.76 -5.06 11.13
C ASP A 18 -28.24 -4.03 12.14
N ASP A 19 -27.64 -4.49 13.25
CA ASP A 19 -27.02 -3.59 14.24
C ASP A 19 -25.87 -2.80 13.62
N ILE A 20 -25.01 -3.47 12.84
CA ILE A 20 -23.91 -2.85 12.10
C ILE A 20 -24.45 -1.77 11.15
N SER A 21 -25.51 -2.09 10.41
CA SER A 21 -26.12 -1.18 9.44
C SER A 21 -26.79 0.02 10.11
N HIS A 22 -27.53 -0.19 11.20
CA HIS A 22 -28.15 0.89 11.97
C HIS A 22 -27.09 1.81 12.58
N ARG A 23 -26.07 1.23 13.20
CA ARG A 23 -25.01 2.00 13.85
C ARG A 23 -24.17 2.80 12.85
N TYR A 24 -23.87 2.20 11.70
CA TYR A 24 -23.23 2.90 10.58
C TYR A 24 -24.04 4.11 10.13
N LYS A 25 -25.36 3.98 9.92
CA LYS A 25 -26.23 5.10 9.50
C LYS A 25 -26.21 6.23 10.54
N ALA A 26 -26.30 5.89 11.83
CA ALA A 26 -26.26 6.88 12.91
C ALA A 26 -24.92 7.64 12.95
N MET A 27 -23.79 6.93 12.87
CA MET A 27 -22.46 7.56 12.87
C MET A 27 -22.17 8.33 11.58
N ALA A 28 -22.61 7.82 10.43
CA ALA A 28 -22.47 8.47 9.13
C ALA A 28 -23.18 9.82 9.09
N LEU A 29 -24.38 9.93 9.68
CA LEU A 29 -25.11 11.19 9.80
C LEU A 29 -24.39 12.20 10.70
N LEU A 30 -23.82 11.72 11.82
CA LEU A 30 -23.09 12.56 12.77
C LEU A 30 -21.78 13.07 12.19
N LEU A 31 -21.05 12.23 11.45
CA LEU A 31 -19.72 12.52 10.92
C LEU A 31 -19.74 13.01 9.46
N HIS A 32 -20.92 13.27 8.89
CA HIS A 32 -21.02 13.67 7.48
C HIS A 32 -20.26 14.99 7.23
N PRO A 33 -19.40 15.07 6.21
CA PRO A 33 -18.58 16.26 5.96
C PRO A 33 -19.44 17.50 5.68
N ASP A 34 -20.55 17.34 4.95
CA ASP A 34 -21.49 18.44 4.62
C ASP A 34 -22.07 19.13 5.87
N LYS A 35 -22.45 18.35 6.90
CA LYS A 35 -23.02 18.89 8.14
C LYS A 35 -21.95 19.45 9.08
N ASN A 36 -20.69 19.07 8.89
CA ASN A 36 -19.54 19.45 9.72
C ASN A 36 -18.59 20.43 9.02
N GLY A 37 -19.14 21.29 8.15
CA GLY A 37 -18.39 22.37 7.51
C GLY A 37 -17.25 21.93 6.60
N GLY A 38 -17.30 20.70 6.07
CA GLY A 38 -16.29 20.17 5.16
C GLY A 38 -14.92 19.92 5.79
N SER A 39 -14.82 19.81 7.12
CA SER A 39 -13.55 19.58 7.79
C SER A 39 -12.89 18.26 7.34
N GLU A 40 -11.58 18.31 7.10
CA GLU A 40 -10.78 17.13 6.76
C GLU A 40 -10.86 16.04 7.85
N GLN A 41 -11.06 16.44 9.10
CA GLN A 41 -11.24 15.53 10.22
C GLN A 41 -12.58 14.78 10.13
N ALA A 42 -13.66 15.46 9.72
CA ALA A 42 -14.97 14.84 9.52
C ALA A 42 -14.91 13.81 8.39
N GLN A 43 -14.24 14.17 7.28
CA GLN A 43 -14.01 13.25 6.16
C GLN A 43 -13.23 12.00 6.60
N LYS A 44 -12.10 12.18 7.31
CA LYS A 44 -11.28 11.07 7.82
C LYS A 44 -12.09 10.15 8.74
N SER A 45 -12.91 10.72 9.62
CA SER A 45 -13.72 9.96 10.59
C SER A 45 -14.85 9.20 9.89
N TYR A 46 -15.49 9.82 8.90
CA TYR A 46 -16.49 9.18 8.05
C TYR A 46 -15.90 8.00 7.27
N ASP A 47 -14.72 8.19 6.68
CA ASP A 47 -14.02 7.13 5.94
C ASP A 47 -13.62 5.96 6.85
N GLU A 48 -13.23 6.23 8.09
CA GLU A 48 -12.95 5.19 9.10
C GLU A 48 -14.20 4.38 9.44
N VAL A 49 -15.35 5.04 9.66
CA VAL A 49 -16.64 4.38 9.92
C VAL A 49 -17.12 3.56 8.71
N LYS A 50 -16.96 4.09 7.50
CA LYS A 50 -17.28 3.37 6.25
C LYS A 50 -16.40 2.15 6.06
N LYS A 51 -15.10 2.27 6.33
CA LYS A 51 -14.16 1.14 6.29
C LYS A 51 -14.52 0.06 7.32
N ALA A 52 -14.91 0.46 8.54
CA ALA A 52 -15.35 -0.47 9.58
C ALA A 52 -16.58 -1.28 9.13
N LYS A 53 -17.63 -0.59 8.64
CA LYS A 53 -18.83 -1.25 8.09
C LYS A 53 -18.48 -2.24 6.97
N ASN A 54 -17.69 -1.81 5.98
CA ASN A 54 -17.31 -2.68 4.86
C ASN A 54 -16.51 -3.92 5.31
N THR A 55 -15.70 -3.78 6.37
CA THR A 55 -14.94 -4.91 6.93
C THR A 55 -15.85 -5.90 7.65
N LEU A 56 -16.88 -5.41 8.33
CA LEU A 56 -17.84 -6.24 9.07
C LEU A 56 -18.91 -6.89 8.19
N MET A 57 -19.27 -6.27 7.06
CA MET A 57 -20.20 -6.85 6.08
C MET A 57 -19.58 -8.03 5.30
N ASP A 58 -18.26 -8.13 5.25
CA ASP A 58 -17.56 -9.27 4.66
C ASP A 58 -17.42 -10.38 5.71
N ILE A 59 -18.07 -11.52 5.46
CA ILE A 59 -18.13 -12.67 6.37
C ILE A 59 -16.72 -13.14 6.78
N ASN A 60 -15.77 -13.20 5.84
CA ASN A 60 -14.43 -13.70 6.13
C ASN A 60 -13.63 -12.71 6.97
N ARG A 61 -13.71 -11.42 6.62
CA ARG A 61 -13.03 -10.36 7.37
C ARG A 61 -13.63 -10.18 8.77
N ARG A 62 -14.95 -10.30 8.89
CA ARG A 62 -15.67 -10.27 10.16
C ARG A 62 -15.23 -11.42 11.06
N LYS A 63 -15.21 -12.66 10.55
CA LYS A 63 -14.72 -13.83 11.30
C LYS A 63 -13.29 -13.63 11.77
N HIS A 64 -12.41 -13.14 10.89
CA HIS A 64 -11.02 -12.85 11.26
C HIS A 64 -10.93 -11.78 12.37
N ALA A 65 -11.69 -10.69 12.27
CA ALA A 65 -11.73 -9.66 13.30
C ALA A 65 -12.23 -10.19 14.66
N ILE A 66 -13.23 -11.08 14.67
CA ILE A 66 -13.71 -11.75 15.89
C ILE A 66 -12.59 -12.58 16.52
N LEU A 67 -11.87 -13.39 15.73
CA LEU A 67 -10.75 -14.20 16.24
C LEU A 67 -9.66 -13.35 16.89
N LEU A 68 -9.29 -12.21 16.29
CA LEU A 68 -8.31 -11.29 16.86
C LEU A 68 -8.81 -10.67 18.18
N ILE A 69 -10.11 -10.37 18.29
CA ILE A 69 -10.71 -9.88 19.53
C ILE A 69 -10.65 -10.96 20.61
N GLU A 70 -10.98 -12.20 20.28
CA GLU A 70 -10.96 -13.32 21.24
C GLU A 70 -9.55 -13.64 21.74
N GLU A 71 -8.57 -13.61 20.84
CA GLU A 71 -7.15 -13.72 21.19
C GLU A 71 -6.73 -12.59 22.14
N GLY A 72 -7.11 -11.35 21.84
CA GLY A 72 -6.83 -10.18 22.68
C GLY A 72 -7.51 -10.25 24.05
N MET A 73 -8.75 -10.73 24.12
CA MET A 73 -9.46 -10.96 25.39
C MET A 73 -8.71 -11.97 26.26
N LYS A 74 -8.28 -13.10 25.69
CA LYS A 74 -7.53 -14.14 26.41
C LYS A 74 -6.16 -13.63 26.89
N MET A 75 -5.41 -12.97 26.02
CA MET A 75 -4.11 -12.41 26.40
C MET A 75 -4.26 -11.29 27.45
N GLY A 76 -5.34 -10.51 27.38
CA GLY A 76 -5.70 -9.51 28.38
C GLY A 76 -6.02 -10.10 29.75
N GLU A 77 -6.75 -11.22 29.82
CA GLU A 77 -6.97 -11.96 31.07
C GLU A 77 -5.65 -12.42 31.70
N ASP A 78 -4.75 -12.98 30.89
CA ASP A 78 -3.45 -13.45 31.37
C ASP A 78 -2.52 -12.29 31.77
N ALA A 79 -2.61 -11.14 31.10
CA ALA A 79 -1.93 -9.92 31.50
C ALA A 79 -2.45 -9.38 32.84
N HIS A 80 -3.78 -9.35 33.02
CA HIS A 80 -4.41 -8.91 34.27
C HIS A 80 -4.05 -9.81 35.46
N LYS A 81 -4.01 -11.15 35.26
CA LYS A 81 -3.57 -12.10 36.29
C LYS A 81 -2.12 -11.86 36.74
N ARG A 82 -1.24 -11.46 35.80
CA ARG A 82 0.18 -11.14 36.08
C ARG A 82 0.36 -9.77 36.73
N HIS A 83 -0.41 -8.78 36.31
CA HIS A 83 -0.31 -7.39 36.77
C HIS A 83 -1.68 -6.90 37.24
N LYS A 84 -1.96 -7.05 38.55
CA LYS A 84 -3.23 -6.65 39.20
C LYS A 84 -3.40 -5.12 39.38
N SER A 85 -2.63 -4.30 38.67
CA SER A 85 -2.65 -2.84 38.81
C SER A 85 -3.75 -2.16 37.98
N SER A 86 -4.20 -2.80 36.90
CA SER A 86 -5.22 -2.26 35.98
C SER A 86 -6.45 -3.15 35.97
N SER A 87 -7.62 -2.58 35.62
CA SER A 87 -8.86 -3.35 35.51
C SER A 87 -8.78 -4.40 34.39
N LEU A 88 -9.58 -5.47 34.49
CA LEU A 88 -9.61 -6.53 33.47
C LEU A 88 -9.97 -5.97 32.08
N GLN A 89 -10.97 -5.08 32.04
CA GLN A 89 -11.41 -4.44 30.79
C GLN A 89 -10.29 -3.64 30.15
N GLU A 90 -9.57 -2.81 30.91
CA GLU A 90 -8.44 -2.05 30.37
C GLU A 90 -7.32 -2.96 29.83
N CYS A 91 -7.02 -4.06 30.51
CA CYS A 91 -6.03 -5.03 30.04
C CYS A 91 -6.46 -5.68 28.72
N GLN A 92 -7.72 -6.09 28.61
CA GLN A 92 -8.28 -6.68 27.39
C GLN A 92 -8.31 -5.67 26.24
N GLU A 93 -8.77 -4.44 26.47
CA GLU A 93 -8.81 -3.40 25.44
C GLU A 93 -7.41 -3.06 24.92
N LYS A 94 -6.43 -2.92 25.81
CA LYS A 94 -5.02 -2.68 25.44
C LYS A 94 -4.46 -3.80 24.56
N GLU A 95 -4.74 -5.04 24.91
CA GLU A 95 -4.18 -6.18 24.20
C GLU A 95 -4.88 -6.41 22.85
N ILE A 96 -6.20 -6.23 22.78
CA ILE A 96 -6.94 -6.18 21.50
C ILE A 96 -6.33 -5.10 20.60
N MET A 97 -6.15 -3.87 21.11
CA MET A 97 -5.56 -2.79 20.35
C MET A 97 -4.15 -3.13 19.85
N ARG A 98 -3.34 -3.80 20.67
CA ARG A 98 -2.00 -4.27 20.31
C ARG A 98 -2.03 -5.29 19.18
N ILE A 99 -2.89 -6.29 19.24
CA ILE A 99 -3.01 -7.33 18.20
C ILE A 99 -3.41 -6.69 16.86
N PHE A 100 -4.44 -5.84 16.85
CA PHE A 100 -4.86 -5.17 15.62
C PHE A 100 -3.75 -4.26 15.06
N ALA A 101 -2.98 -3.58 15.92
CA ALA A 101 -1.82 -2.80 15.49
C ALA A 101 -0.73 -3.68 14.88
N GLN A 102 -0.43 -4.84 15.45
CA GLN A 102 0.55 -5.78 14.90
C GLN A 102 0.14 -6.32 13.53
N VAL A 103 -1.15 -6.68 13.35
CA VAL A 103 -1.68 -7.14 12.06
C VAL A 103 -1.56 -6.04 11.00
N GLU A 104 -1.92 -4.79 11.34
CA GLU A 104 -1.79 -3.65 10.44
C GLU A 104 -0.32 -3.35 10.09
N MET A 105 0.60 -3.42 11.05
CA MET A 105 2.04 -3.25 10.80
C MET A 105 2.55 -4.31 9.83
N LYS A 106 2.24 -5.58 10.06
CA LYS A 106 2.61 -6.68 9.16
C LYS A 106 2.05 -6.48 7.76
N ARG A 107 0.78 -6.05 7.62
CA ARG A 107 0.20 -5.75 6.30
C ARG A 107 0.98 -4.67 5.57
N ARG A 108 1.30 -3.56 6.26
CA ARG A 108 2.08 -2.46 5.68
C ARG A 108 3.49 -2.88 5.29
N GLU A 109 4.13 -3.73 6.09
CA GLU A 109 5.46 -4.27 5.78
C GLU A 109 5.44 -5.10 4.50
N VAL A 110 4.43 -5.96 4.32
CA VAL A 110 4.24 -6.74 3.09
C VAL A 110 4.01 -5.80 1.89
N GLU A 111 3.06 -4.87 2.00
CA GLU A 111 2.77 -3.88 0.93
C GLU A 111 3.99 -3.01 0.59
N GLN A 112 4.82 -2.64 1.57
CA GLN A 112 6.05 -1.89 1.33
C GLN A 112 7.12 -2.75 0.65
N ARG A 113 7.22 -4.03 1.02
CA ARG A 113 8.15 -4.98 0.42
C ARG A 113 7.81 -5.21 -1.05
N GLU A 114 6.53 -5.42 -1.36
CA GLU A 114 6.03 -5.60 -2.73
C GLU A 114 6.31 -4.35 -3.58
N ARG A 115 5.97 -3.15 -3.08
CA ARG A 115 6.28 -1.90 -3.80
C ARG A 115 7.76 -1.71 -4.07
N LYS A 116 8.63 -2.03 -3.10
CA LYS A 116 10.09 -1.96 -3.29
C LYS A 116 10.59 -3.00 -4.28
N PHE A 117 9.92 -4.15 -4.39
CA PHE A 117 10.25 -5.16 -5.38
C PHE A 117 9.87 -4.68 -6.78
N GLU A 118 8.62 -4.24 -6.97
CA GLU A 118 8.11 -3.70 -8.23
C GLU A 118 8.92 -2.49 -8.72
N GLN A 119 9.28 -1.57 -7.82
CA GLN A 119 10.15 -0.44 -8.16
C GLN A 119 11.53 -0.88 -8.67
N ARG A 120 12.10 -1.95 -8.12
CA ARG A 120 13.39 -2.48 -8.56
C ARG A 120 13.29 -3.13 -9.92
N GLU A 121 12.25 -3.92 -10.17
CA GLU A 121 12.03 -4.52 -11.50
C GLU A 121 11.87 -3.44 -12.56
N LYS A 122 11.04 -2.43 -12.30
CA LYS A 122 10.85 -1.30 -13.21
C LYS A 122 12.15 -0.55 -13.48
N GLN A 123 12.97 -0.31 -12.46
CA GLN A 123 14.29 0.32 -12.63
C GLN A 123 15.19 -0.52 -13.53
N GLN A 124 15.19 -1.84 -13.37
CA GLN A 124 15.97 -2.74 -14.23
C GLN A 124 15.48 -2.73 -15.68
N GLU A 125 14.16 -2.72 -15.91
CA GLU A 125 13.58 -2.59 -17.25
C GLU A 125 13.94 -1.26 -17.91
N ASP A 126 13.80 -0.16 -17.17
CA ASP A 126 14.14 1.18 -17.66
C ASP A 126 15.64 1.28 -17.99
N GLU A 127 16.52 0.70 -17.17
CA GLU A 127 17.96 0.60 -17.43
C GLU A 127 18.27 -0.23 -18.68
N GLN A 128 17.60 -1.37 -18.87
CA GLN A 128 17.76 -2.20 -20.07
C GLN A 128 17.34 -1.45 -21.33
N LEU A 129 16.18 -0.77 -21.29
CA LEU A 129 15.69 0.06 -22.39
C LEU A 129 16.62 1.23 -22.69
N GLU A 130 17.20 1.85 -21.66
CA GLU A 130 18.23 2.89 -21.78
C GLU A 130 19.49 2.36 -22.48
N VAL A 131 20.00 1.20 -22.07
CA VAL A 131 21.15 0.53 -22.68
C VAL A 131 20.86 0.19 -24.14
N GLU A 132 19.71 -0.41 -24.43
CA GLU A 132 19.30 -0.73 -25.79
C GLU A 132 19.20 0.55 -26.65
N ARG A 133 18.57 1.60 -26.13
CA ARG A 133 18.45 2.90 -26.80
C ARG A 133 19.83 3.51 -27.08
N LYS A 134 20.75 3.45 -26.12
CA LYS A 134 22.14 3.92 -26.28
C LYS A 134 22.88 3.08 -27.33
N ALA A 135 22.76 1.76 -27.30
CA ALA A 135 23.35 0.86 -28.29
C ALA A 135 22.81 1.14 -29.70
N ARG A 136 21.50 1.35 -29.85
CA ARG A 136 20.86 1.73 -31.13
C ARG A 136 21.38 3.06 -31.66
N LYS A 137 21.50 4.07 -30.78
CA LYS A 137 22.06 5.38 -31.13
C LYS A 137 23.53 5.26 -31.55
N PHE A 138 24.31 4.49 -30.79
CA PHE A 138 25.72 4.22 -31.06
C PHE A 138 25.91 3.55 -32.43
N ASP A 139 25.23 2.42 -32.69
CA ASP A 139 25.28 1.70 -33.98
C ASP A 139 24.89 2.61 -35.16
N LYS A 140 23.83 3.42 -35.01
CA LYS A 140 23.41 4.39 -36.04
C LYS A 140 24.51 5.41 -36.34
N SER A 141 25.14 5.97 -35.30
CA SER A 141 26.24 6.92 -35.44
C SER A 141 27.49 6.29 -36.06
N TRP A 142 27.83 5.07 -35.63
CA TRP A 142 28.98 4.32 -36.12
C TRP A 142 28.83 3.96 -37.61
N LYS A 143 27.66 3.48 -38.04
CA LYS A 143 27.34 3.23 -39.46
C LYS A 143 27.34 4.50 -40.31
N GLN A 144 27.11 5.67 -39.72
CA GLN A 144 27.21 6.94 -40.44
C GLN A 144 28.68 7.35 -40.60
N ASP A 145 29.49 7.24 -39.55
CA ASP A 145 30.92 7.56 -39.58
C ASP A 145 31.73 6.59 -40.46
N ASP A 146 31.41 5.29 -40.44
CA ASP A 146 32.02 4.31 -41.34
C ASP A 146 31.70 4.60 -42.81
N ARG A 147 30.45 4.96 -43.13
CA ARG A 147 30.08 5.43 -44.48
C ARG A 147 30.83 6.69 -44.89
N VAL A 148 31.06 7.62 -43.95
CA VAL A 148 31.87 8.83 -44.19
C VAL A 148 33.33 8.45 -44.48
N LYS A 149 33.94 7.55 -43.69
CA LYS A 149 35.32 7.07 -43.90
C LYS A 149 35.48 6.31 -45.21
N LYS A 150 34.56 5.41 -45.54
CA LYS A 150 34.55 4.67 -46.81
C LYS A 150 34.42 5.61 -48.01
N ARG A 151 33.57 6.63 -47.91
CA ARG A 151 33.44 7.68 -48.92
C ARG A 151 34.72 8.51 -49.08
N ILE A 152 35.39 8.87 -47.98
CA ILE A 152 36.65 9.63 -48.01
C ILE A 152 37.80 8.78 -48.59
N GLY A 153 37.89 7.50 -48.22
CA GLY A 153 38.84 6.56 -48.81
C GLY A 153 38.66 6.45 -50.32
N ASN A 154 37.42 6.19 -50.77
CA ASN A 154 37.10 6.05 -52.19
C ASN A 154 37.37 7.34 -52.99
N TRP A 155 37.25 8.53 -52.38
CA TRP A 155 37.59 9.80 -53.02
C TRP A 155 39.11 10.05 -53.10
N ARG A 156 39.88 9.66 -52.07
CA ARG A 156 41.36 9.72 -52.10
C ARG A 156 41.95 8.77 -53.13
N ASP A 157 41.35 7.58 -53.27
CA ASP A 157 41.74 6.61 -54.30
C ASP A 157 41.40 7.11 -55.70
N PHE A 158 40.24 7.74 -55.88
CA PHE A 158 39.88 8.37 -57.15
C PHE A 158 40.82 9.53 -57.53
N ALA A 159 41.19 10.39 -56.57
CA ALA A 159 42.09 11.51 -56.81
C ALA A 159 43.53 11.08 -57.11
N SER A 160 44.03 10.02 -56.45
CA SER A 160 45.36 9.46 -56.73
C SER A 160 45.43 8.74 -58.08
N ASN A 161 44.34 8.11 -58.52
CA ASN A 161 44.27 7.44 -59.83
C ASN A 161 44.24 8.44 -61.00
N LYS A 162 43.77 9.68 -60.79
CA LYS A 162 43.80 10.76 -61.79
C LYS A 162 45.21 11.36 -61.99
N LYS A 163 46.12 11.22 -61.02
CA LYS A 163 47.53 11.65 -61.13
C LYS A 163 48.45 10.63 -61.83
N ARG A 164 47.98 9.39 -62.05
CA ARG A 164 48.75 8.31 -62.70
C ARG A 164 48.43 8.16 -64.20
N LYS A 165 47.63 9.07 -64.78
CA LYS A 165 47.32 9.14 -66.21
C LYS A 165 47.98 10.36 -66.83
#